data_AF-A0AA38G1Q9-F1
#
_entry.id   AF-A0AA38G1Q9-F1
#
_cell.length_a   1.000
_cell.length_b   1.000
_cell.length_c   1.000
_cell.angle_alpha   90.00
_cell.angle_beta   90.00
_cell.angle_gamma   90.00
#
_symmetry.space_group_name_H-M   'P 1'
#
loop_
_entity.id
_entity.type
_entity.pdbx_description
1 polymer ?
#
loop_
_entity_poly.entity_id
_entity_poly.type
_entity_poly.pdbx_seq_one_letter_code
_entity_poly.pdbx_strand_id
1 'polypeptide(L)'
;GVIRNLLLQSLDDPYRKICTAVGMAVASIAQYDWPEEWPELMSILLKLISDQTNMNGVRGALRCLALFSGDLDDKLLPKLVPVLFPCLYTIASSVNVYDSSMRRRALAILHSCIATLGVMSGVFERETRELMTPMLKTWLEQFSSILSPPVSSEDPEDWGLRMEVVKSLTQMVQSFPKLVLSEFSVILEPLWQTFASCLRVYELASIQGMDDSYAGRTDSDGGDQSLEAFIIQLFE
;
A
#
# COMPACT_ATOMS: atom_id res chain seq x y z
N GLY A 1 -29.48 -4.38 -1.10
CA GLY A 1 -29.72 -2.99 -1.54
C GLY A 1 -29.51 -1.98 -0.42
N VAL A 2 -30.48 -1.78 0.48
CA VAL A 2 -30.49 -0.69 1.47
C VAL A 2 -29.28 -0.71 2.42
N ILE A 3 -28.92 -1.88 2.96
CA ILE A 3 -27.77 -2.02 3.87
C ILE A 3 -26.45 -1.65 3.17
N ARG A 4 -26.27 -2.09 1.91
CA ARG A 4 -25.06 -1.81 1.10
C ARG A 4 -24.85 -0.30 0.90
N ASN A 5 -25.91 0.43 0.55
CA ASN A 5 -25.83 1.89 0.37
C ASN A 5 -25.58 2.64 1.68
N LEU A 6 -26.23 2.23 2.77
CA LEU A 6 -26.02 2.84 4.09
C LEU A 6 -24.57 2.65 4.58
N LEU A 7 -24.00 1.45 4.38
CA LEU A 7 -22.61 1.19 4.74
C LEU A 7 -21.65 2.07 3.95
N LEU A 8 -21.83 2.18 2.63
CA LEU A 8 -20.96 3.02 1.79
C LEU A 8 -21.05 4.51 2.15
N GLN A 9 -22.24 5.00 2.50
CA GLN A 9 -22.43 6.36 3.01
C GLN A 9 -21.87 6.59 4.42
N SER A 10 -21.53 5.53 5.15
CA SER A 10 -20.95 5.63 6.50
C SER A 10 -19.43 5.51 6.50
N LEU A 11 -18.79 5.33 5.32
CA LEU A 11 -17.33 5.23 5.22
C LEU A 11 -16.62 6.55 5.50
N ASP A 12 -17.30 7.69 5.37
CA ASP A 12 -16.77 9.02 5.66
C ASP A 12 -17.07 9.51 7.09
N ASP A 13 -17.55 8.60 7.96
CA ASP A 13 -17.85 8.92 9.36
C ASP A 13 -16.61 9.49 10.09
N PRO A 14 -16.75 10.59 10.84
CA PRO A 14 -15.63 11.24 11.53
C PRO A 14 -15.03 10.36 12.63
N TYR A 15 -15.77 9.40 13.18
CA TYR A 15 -15.28 8.46 14.19
C TYR A 15 -14.56 7.29 13.52
N ARG A 16 -13.23 7.29 13.65
CA ARG A 16 -12.34 6.26 13.07
C ARG A 16 -12.75 4.81 13.41
N LYS A 17 -13.27 4.56 14.61
CA LYS A 17 -13.74 3.23 15.03
C LYS A 17 -14.98 2.78 14.26
N ILE A 18 -15.90 3.71 13.98
CA ILE A 18 -17.11 3.45 13.18
C ILE A 18 -16.70 3.18 11.73
N CYS A 19 -15.89 4.06 11.15
CA CYS A 19 -15.34 3.89 9.81
C CYS A 19 -14.61 2.53 9.65
N THR A 20 -13.86 2.10 10.66
CA THR A 20 -13.22 0.78 10.70
C THR A 20 -14.24 -0.36 10.69
N ALA A 21 -15.23 -0.33 11.58
CA ALA A 21 -16.26 -1.37 11.66
C ALA A 21 -17.09 -1.45 10.36
N VAL A 22 -17.42 -0.29 9.78
CA VAL A 22 -18.10 -0.20 8.49
C VAL A 22 -17.22 -0.78 7.38
N GLY A 23 -15.95 -0.40 7.30
CA GLY A 23 -15.00 -0.94 6.31
C GLY A 23 -14.86 -2.46 6.40
N MET A 24 -14.80 -3.01 7.61
CA MET A 24 -14.79 -4.47 7.83
C MET A 24 -16.09 -5.11 7.36
N ALA A 25 -17.25 -4.53 7.69
CA ALA A 25 -18.54 -5.05 7.24
C ALA A 25 -18.66 -5.02 5.71
N VAL A 26 -18.21 -3.94 5.06
CA VAL A 26 -18.19 -3.83 3.60
C VAL A 26 -17.28 -4.89 2.99
N ALA A 27 -16.06 -5.06 3.50
CA ALA A 27 -15.13 -6.07 3.01
C ALA A 27 -15.69 -7.49 3.16
N SER A 28 -16.30 -7.82 4.31
CA SER A 28 -16.95 -9.12 4.53
C SER A 28 -18.12 -9.37 3.59
N ILE A 29 -18.92 -8.36 3.26
CA ILE A 29 -20.02 -8.51 2.28
C ILE A 29 -19.44 -8.64 0.86
N ALA A 30 -18.40 -7.86 0.54
CA ALA A 30 -17.76 -7.86 -0.77
C ALA A 30 -17.20 -9.24 -1.14
N GLN A 31 -16.66 -9.99 -0.17
CA GLN A 31 -16.17 -11.36 -0.39
C GLN A 31 -17.21 -12.34 -0.96
N TYR A 32 -18.51 -12.10 -0.72
CA TYR A 32 -19.58 -12.97 -1.21
C TYR A 32 -20.38 -12.34 -2.36
N ASP A 33 -20.56 -11.01 -2.32
CA ASP A 33 -21.49 -10.32 -3.21
C ASP A 33 -20.79 -9.61 -4.38
N TRP A 34 -19.47 -9.37 -4.33
CA TRP A 34 -18.74 -8.72 -5.41
C TRP A 34 -18.01 -9.76 -6.26
N PRO A 35 -18.04 -9.67 -7.61
CA PRO A 35 -18.57 -8.58 -8.44
C PRO A 35 -20.03 -8.69 -8.90
N GLU A 36 -20.65 -9.87 -8.88
CA GLU A 36 -21.92 -10.12 -9.59
C GLU A 36 -23.12 -9.43 -8.93
N GLU A 37 -23.24 -9.53 -7.61
CA GLU A 37 -24.38 -9.02 -6.85
C GLU A 37 -24.18 -7.56 -6.41
N TRP A 38 -22.95 -7.05 -6.40
CA TRP A 38 -22.61 -5.70 -5.98
C TRP A 38 -21.62 -4.96 -6.92
N PRO A 39 -21.92 -4.85 -8.22
CA PRO A 39 -20.96 -4.35 -9.22
C PRO A 39 -20.50 -2.90 -8.99
N GLU A 40 -21.31 -2.08 -8.31
CA GLU A 40 -21.03 -0.66 -8.06
C GLU A 40 -20.00 -0.41 -6.94
N LEU A 41 -19.63 -1.44 -6.16
CA LEU A 41 -18.74 -1.26 -5.00
C LEU A 41 -17.42 -0.59 -5.39
N MET A 42 -16.73 -1.13 -6.40
CA MET A 42 -15.41 -0.63 -6.81
C MET A 42 -15.48 0.78 -7.39
N SER A 43 -16.51 1.11 -8.17
CA SER A 43 -16.67 2.46 -8.73
C SER A 43 -16.94 3.50 -7.64
N ILE A 44 -17.71 3.14 -6.60
CA ILE A 44 -17.96 4.01 -5.45
C ILE A 44 -16.69 4.20 -4.61
N LEU A 45 -15.94 3.14 -4.34
CA LEU A 45 -14.67 3.23 -3.60
C LEU A 45 -13.65 4.10 -4.35
N LEU A 46 -13.49 3.92 -5.66
CA LEU A 46 -12.58 4.73 -6.48
C LEU A 46 -13.01 6.20 -6.52
N LYS A 47 -14.32 6.47 -6.55
CA LYS A 47 -14.86 7.84 -6.46
C LYS A 47 -14.52 8.49 -5.12
N LEU A 48 -14.69 7.77 -4.01
CA LEU A 48 -14.34 8.26 -2.68
C LEU A 48 -12.82 8.49 -2.55
N ILE A 49 -12.00 7.57 -3.09
CA ILE A 49 -10.54 7.69 -3.09
C ILE A 49 -10.07 8.94 -3.86
N SER A 50 -10.78 9.30 -4.93
CA SER A 50 -10.44 10.46 -5.77
C SER A 50 -10.99 11.78 -5.22
N ASP A 51 -11.86 11.75 -4.20
CA ASP A 51 -12.49 12.95 -3.64
C ASP A 51 -11.61 13.60 -2.55
N GLN A 52 -10.73 14.49 -2.98
CA GLN A 52 -9.85 15.24 -2.08
C GLN A 52 -10.60 16.20 -1.14
N THR A 53 -11.90 16.45 -1.33
CA THR A 53 -12.68 17.28 -0.42
C THR A 53 -13.14 16.50 0.82
N ASN A 54 -13.20 15.16 0.72
CA ASN A 54 -13.67 14.28 1.79
C ASN A 54 -12.55 13.33 2.26
N MET A 55 -11.62 13.87 3.06
CA MET A 55 -10.49 13.09 3.60
C MET A 55 -10.92 11.88 4.45
N ASN A 56 -12.06 11.96 5.14
CA ASN A 56 -12.59 10.81 5.88
C ASN A 56 -13.06 9.72 4.92
N GLY A 57 -13.77 10.09 3.86
CA GLY A 57 -14.19 9.19 2.78
C GLY A 57 -13.00 8.51 2.09
N VAL A 58 -11.94 9.26 1.74
CA VAL A 58 -10.72 8.67 1.17
C VAL A 58 -10.11 7.66 2.13
N ARG A 59 -9.99 8.00 3.43
CA ARG A 59 -9.40 7.10 4.43
C ARG A 59 -10.23 5.84 4.62
N GLY A 60 -11.56 5.95 4.69
CA GLY A 60 -12.48 4.83 4.81
C GLY A 60 -12.47 3.93 3.58
N ALA A 61 -12.47 4.51 2.39
CA ALA A 61 -12.40 3.76 1.14
C ALA A 61 -11.05 3.02 0.98
N LEU A 62 -9.92 3.66 1.30
CA LEU A 62 -8.61 3.00 1.31
C LEU A 62 -8.56 1.86 2.32
N ARG A 63 -9.10 2.06 3.52
CA ARG A 63 -9.15 1.00 4.54
C ARG A 63 -10.01 -0.16 4.08
N CYS A 64 -11.17 0.11 3.51
CA CYS A 64 -12.03 -0.92 2.94
C CYS A 64 -11.30 -1.69 1.83
N LEU A 65 -10.67 -0.98 0.90
CA LEU A 65 -9.97 -1.61 -0.22
C LEU A 65 -8.78 -2.47 0.24
N ALA A 66 -8.03 -2.02 1.24
CA ALA A 66 -6.91 -2.79 1.81
C ALA A 66 -7.35 -4.13 2.45
N LEU A 67 -8.61 -4.26 2.88
CA LEU A 67 -9.11 -5.48 3.51
C LEU A 67 -9.43 -6.60 2.52
N PHE A 68 -9.72 -6.27 1.26
CA PHE A 68 -10.07 -7.27 0.24
C PHE A 68 -9.21 -7.16 -1.03
N SER A 69 -8.19 -6.29 -1.06
CA SER A 69 -7.30 -6.14 -2.22
C SER A 69 -6.54 -7.43 -2.57
N GLY A 70 -6.28 -8.29 -1.59
CA GLY A 70 -5.70 -9.62 -1.80
C GLY A 70 -6.69 -10.65 -2.34
N ASP A 71 -7.99 -10.42 -2.20
CA ASP A 71 -9.07 -11.32 -2.65
C ASP A 71 -9.62 -10.93 -4.04
N LEU A 72 -9.01 -9.95 -4.71
CA LEU A 72 -9.44 -9.50 -6.04
C LEU A 72 -9.22 -10.60 -7.07
N ASP A 73 -10.29 -10.96 -7.80
CA ASP A 73 -10.25 -11.98 -8.87
C ASP A 73 -9.26 -11.60 -9.97
N ASP A 74 -8.40 -12.56 -10.33
CA ASP A 74 -7.46 -12.57 -11.44
C ASP A 74 -8.06 -12.04 -12.75
N LYS A 75 -9.36 -12.23 -13.02
CA LYS A 75 -10.00 -11.74 -14.24
C LYS A 75 -10.41 -10.26 -14.19
N LEU A 76 -10.62 -9.73 -12.99
CA LEU A 76 -11.09 -8.37 -12.77
C LEU A 76 -9.96 -7.42 -12.47
N LEU A 77 -8.95 -7.86 -11.72
CA LEU A 77 -7.84 -7.02 -11.31
C LEU A 77 -7.12 -6.34 -12.49
N PRO A 78 -6.77 -7.03 -13.61
CA PRO A 78 -6.14 -6.37 -14.76
C PRO A 78 -6.99 -5.25 -15.37
N LYS A 79 -8.33 -5.33 -15.27
CA LYS A 79 -9.24 -4.28 -15.75
C LYS A 79 -9.27 -3.07 -14.83
N LEU A 80 -8.96 -3.27 -13.54
CA LEU A 80 -8.94 -2.23 -12.52
C LEU A 80 -7.60 -1.49 -12.46
N VAL A 81 -6.48 -2.16 -12.75
CA VAL A 81 -5.13 -1.59 -12.70
C VAL A 81 -4.99 -0.23 -13.39
N PRO A 82 -5.49 0.00 -14.62
CA PRO A 82 -5.36 1.30 -15.29
C PRO A 82 -6.00 2.47 -14.54
N VAL A 83 -6.96 2.20 -13.65
CA VAL A 83 -7.68 3.22 -12.86
C VAL A 83 -7.17 3.24 -11.42
N LEU A 84 -7.00 2.07 -10.82
CA LEU A 84 -6.61 1.92 -9.43
C LEU A 84 -5.18 2.40 -9.19
N PHE A 85 -4.21 1.99 -10.02
CA PHE A 85 -2.80 2.30 -9.78
C PHE A 85 -2.52 3.81 -9.87
N PRO A 86 -3.06 4.57 -10.83
CA PRO A 86 -2.90 6.03 -10.82
C PRO A 86 -3.52 6.69 -9.58
N CYS A 87 -4.69 6.23 -9.11
CA CYS A 87 -5.30 6.73 -7.86
C CYS A 87 -4.39 6.49 -6.65
N LEU A 88 -3.86 5.27 -6.50
CA LEU A 88 -2.94 4.92 -5.42
C LEU A 88 -1.64 5.73 -5.50
N TYR A 89 -1.14 5.95 -6.71
CA TYR A 89 0.05 6.77 -6.96
C TYR A 89 -0.15 8.21 -6.51
N THR A 90 -1.30 8.83 -6.84
CA THR A 90 -1.62 10.19 -6.40
C THR A 90 -1.60 10.30 -4.88
N ILE A 91 -2.13 9.30 -4.17
CA ILE A 91 -2.08 9.27 -2.72
C ILE A 91 -0.65 9.12 -2.22
N ALA A 92 0.09 8.13 -2.71
CA ALA A 92 1.45 7.83 -2.27
C ALA A 92 2.43 9.00 -2.50
N SER A 93 2.27 9.76 -3.59
CA SER A 93 3.14 10.88 -3.96
C SER A 93 2.79 12.22 -3.28
N SER A 94 1.54 12.43 -2.85
CA SER A 94 1.09 13.74 -2.34
C SER A 94 1.29 13.89 -0.83
N VAL A 95 2.56 14.07 -0.40
CA VAL A 95 2.99 14.20 1.01
C VAL A 95 2.23 15.29 1.78
N ASN A 96 1.88 16.40 1.12
CA ASN A 96 1.23 17.54 1.77
C ASN A 96 -0.30 17.42 1.87
N VAL A 97 -0.89 16.42 1.21
CA VAL A 97 -2.35 16.24 1.13
C VAL A 97 -2.80 15.05 1.98
N TYR A 98 -2.06 13.95 1.94
CA TYR A 98 -2.43 12.71 2.63
C TYR A 98 -1.45 12.38 3.75
N ASP A 99 -1.99 11.91 4.87
CA ASP A 99 -1.18 11.47 6.01
C ASP A 99 -0.39 10.18 5.69
N SER A 100 0.67 9.93 6.48
CA SER A 100 1.55 8.76 6.33
C SER A 100 0.78 7.45 6.37
N SER A 101 -0.29 7.34 7.17
CA SER A 101 -1.11 6.14 7.24
C SER A 101 -1.86 5.86 5.93
N MET A 102 -2.42 6.88 5.28
CA MET A 102 -3.13 6.76 4.01
C MET A 102 -2.15 6.40 2.89
N ARG A 103 -0.98 7.04 2.87
CA ARG A 103 0.10 6.73 1.92
C ARG A 103 0.58 5.29 2.06
N ARG A 104 0.81 4.83 3.29
CA ARG A 104 1.19 3.45 3.58
C ARG A 104 0.12 2.44 3.17
N ARG A 105 -1.17 2.73 3.42
CA ARG A 105 -2.27 1.87 2.92
C ARG A 105 -2.30 1.80 1.40
N ALA A 106 -2.06 2.90 0.71
CA ALA A 106 -2.02 2.90 -0.75
C ALA A 106 -0.91 1.97 -1.27
N LEU A 107 0.26 1.97 -0.62
CA LEU A 107 1.36 1.05 -0.91
C LEU A 107 1.01 -0.41 -0.56
N ALA A 108 0.34 -0.67 0.56
CA ALA A 108 -0.10 -2.01 0.93
C ALA A 108 -1.11 -2.59 -0.08
N ILE A 109 -2.06 -1.79 -0.56
CA ILE A 109 -3.00 -2.19 -1.63
C ILE A 109 -2.23 -2.48 -2.91
N LEU A 110 -1.31 -1.60 -3.29
CA LEU A 110 -0.45 -1.79 -4.46
C LEU A 110 0.31 -3.12 -4.36
N HIS A 111 0.94 -3.40 -3.22
CA HIS A 111 1.62 -4.66 -2.94
C HIS A 111 0.70 -5.86 -3.14
N SER A 112 -0.48 -5.89 -2.52
CA SER A 112 -1.46 -6.98 -2.71
C SER A 112 -1.82 -7.17 -4.18
N CYS A 113 -2.09 -6.08 -4.91
CA CYS A 113 -2.41 -6.17 -6.33
C CYS A 113 -1.23 -6.73 -7.15
N ILE A 114 0.01 -6.30 -6.89
CA ILE A 114 1.20 -6.83 -7.59
C ILE A 114 1.38 -8.32 -7.29
N ALA A 115 1.12 -8.75 -6.06
CA ALA A 115 1.20 -10.17 -5.68
C ALA A 115 0.20 -11.02 -6.47
N THR A 116 -1.06 -10.61 -6.55
CA THR A 116 -2.09 -11.28 -7.35
C THR A 116 -1.75 -11.27 -8.85
N LEU A 117 -1.29 -10.13 -9.37
CA LEU A 117 -0.87 -10.01 -10.77
C LEU A 117 0.36 -10.88 -11.11
N GLY A 118 1.25 -11.10 -10.14
CA GLY A 118 2.49 -11.85 -10.29
C GLY A 118 2.31 -13.37 -10.39
N VAL A 119 1.23 -13.91 -9.81
CA VAL A 119 0.91 -15.35 -9.90
C VAL A 119 0.15 -15.73 -11.17
N MET A 120 -0.24 -14.74 -11.98
CA MET A 120 -0.95 -14.97 -13.24
C MET A 120 -0.05 -15.66 -14.28
N SER A 121 -0.62 -16.57 -15.07
CA SER A 121 0.11 -17.34 -16.08
C SER A 121 -0.53 -17.29 -17.46
N GLY A 122 0.28 -17.58 -18.49
CA GLY A 122 -0.19 -17.70 -19.87
C GLY A 122 -0.53 -16.37 -20.53
N VAL A 123 -1.74 -16.24 -21.10
CA VAL A 123 -2.16 -15.02 -21.82
C VAL A 123 -2.28 -13.82 -20.87
N PHE A 124 -2.82 -14.04 -19.68
CA PHE A 124 -2.93 -13.00 -18.65
C PHE A 124 -1.58 -12.47 -18.18
N GLU A 125 -0.54 -13.31 -18.15
CA GLU A 125 0.82 -12.88 -17.81
C GLU A 125 1.35 -11.83 -18.79
N ARG A 126 1.11 -12.03 -20.10
CA ARG A 126 1.55 -11.09 -21.14
C ARG A 126 0.80 -9.77 -21.04
N GLU A 127 -0.52 -9.82 -20.93
CA GLU A 127 -1.37 -8.64 -20.80
C GLU A 127 -1.00 -7.82 -19.56
N THR A 128 -0.81 -8.48 -18.42
CA THR A 128 -0.37 -7.84 -17.17
C THR A 128 1.01 -7.19 -17.32
N ARG A 129 1.94 -7.85 -18.01
CA ARG A 129 3.28 -7.29 -18.26
C ARG A 129 3.23 -6.03 -19.11
N GLU A 130 2.45 -6.05 -20.19
CA GLU A 130 2.24 -4.90 -21.07
C GLU A 130 1.57 -3.74 -20.31
N LEU A 131 0.64 -4.07 -19.42
CA LEU A 131 -0.05 -3.10 -18.57
C LEU A 131 0.84 -2.46 -17.51
N MET A 132 1.74 -3.24 -16.89
CA MET A 132 2.66 -2.78 -15.84
C MET A 132 3.82 -1.95 -16.40
N THR A 133 4.27 -2.25 -17.62
CA THR A 133 5.43 -1.60 -18.27
C THR A 133 5.38 -0.06 -18.23
N PRO A 134 4.30 0.63 -18.67
CA PRO A 134 4.27 2.09 -18.66
C PRO A 134 4.25 2.71 -17.25
N MET A 135 3.82 1.95 -16.24
CA MET A 135 3.66 2.44 -14.87
C MET A 135 4.89 2.17 -13.99
N LEU A 136 5.70 1.19 -14.38
CA LEU A 136 6.78 0.67 -13.54
C LEU A 136 7.80 1.74 -13.18
N LYS A 137 8.29 2.47 -14.18
CA LYS A 137 9.29 3.52 -13.97
C LYS A 137 8.79 4.57 -12.98
N THR A 138 7.56 5.04 -13.16
CA THR A 138 6.95 6.05 -12.29
C THR A 138 6.83 5.57 -10.85
N TRP A 139 6.45 4.31 -10.63
CA TRP A 139 6.41 3.73 -9.28
C TRP A 139 7.81 3.55 -8.66
N LEU A 140 8.79 3.10 -9.43
CA LEU A 140 10.18 2.99 -8.95
C LEU A 140 10.78 4.35 -8.59
N GLU A 141 10.46 5.41 -9.34
CA GLU A 141 10.83 6.79 -9.00
C GLU A 141 10.18 7.25 -7.69
N GLN A 142 8.93 6.87 -7.41
CA GLN A 142 8.30 7.18 -6.12
C GLN A 142 8.90 6.39 -4.96
N PHE A 143 9.20 5.11 -5.15
CA PHE A 143 9.91 4.32 -4.16
C PHE A 143 11.28 4.92 -3.86
N SER A 144 12.01 5.33 -4.90
CA SER A 144 13.27 6.06 -4.80
C SER A 144 13.11 7.36 -3.99
N SER A 145 12.06 8.15 -4.26
CA SER A 145 11.79 9.38 -3.49
C SER A 145 11.48 9.13 -2.01
N ILE A 146 10.83 8.01 -1.67
CA ILE A 146 10.53 7.65 -0.27
C ILE A 146 11.79 7.13 0.45
N LEU A 147 12.63 6.36 -0.25
CA LEU A 147 13.85 5.76 0.30
C LEU A 147 15.05 6.71 0.34
N SER A 148 15.04 7.78 -0.45
CA SER A 148 16.18 8.70 -0.60
C SER A 148 16.60 9.43 0.68
N PRO A 149 15.69 9.96 1.51
CA PRO A 149 16.07 10.55 2.79
C PRO A 149 16.70 9.50 3.72
N PRO A 150 17.66 9.86 4.58
CA PRO A 150 18.21 8.92 5.57
C PRO A 150 17.13 8.50 6.57
N VAL A 151 17.19 7.25 7.04
CA VAL A 151 16.25 6.72 8.05
C VAL A 151 16.39 7.51 9.34
N SER A 152 15.27 8.02 9.85
CA SER A 152 15.20 8.73 11.13
C SER A 152 15.19 7.73 12.30
N SER A 153 15.80 8.09 13.44
CA SER A 153 15.83 7.26 14.64
C SER A 153 14.57 7.33 15.50
N GLU A 154 13.66 8.26 15.22
CA GLU A 154 12.46 8.51 16.05
C GLU A 154 11.20 8.74 15.20
N ASP A 155 11.07 8.07 14.06
CA ASP A 155 9.90 8.20 13.18
C ASP A 155 9.33 6.84 12.73
N PRO A 156 8.42 6.25 13.53
CA PRO A 156 7.79 4.97 13.16
C PRO A 156 6.85 5.06 11.96
N GLU A 157 6.37 6.26 11.62
CA GLU A 157 5.56 6.44 10.41
C GLU A 157 6.44 6.33 9.15
N ASP A 158 7.66 6.89 9.18
CA ASP A 158 8.68 6.71 8.15
C ASP A 158 9.09 5.23 8.02
N TRP A 159 9.34 4.54 9.14
CA TRP A 159 9.70 3.10 9.12
C TRP A 159 8.59 2.26 8.48
N GLY A 160 7.33 2.48 8.88
CA GLY A 160 6.19 1.78 8.31
C GLY A 160 6.01 2.06 6.82
N LEU A 161 6.27 3.29 6.36
CA LEU A 161 6.18 3.64 4.94
C LEU A 161 7.29 2.97 4.13
N ARG A 162 8.55 3.02 4.61
CA ARG A 162 9.69 2.37 3.96
C ARG A 162 9.54 0.86 3.93
N MET A 163 9.02 0.25 4.99
CA MET A 163 8.73 -1.17 5.03
C MET A 163 7.76 -1.58 3.92
N GLU A 164 6.67 -0.84 3.71
CA GLU A 164 5.73 -1.15 2.62
C GLU A 164 6.32 -0.88 1.23
N VAL A 165 7.23 0.09 1.08
CA VAL A 165 7.99 0.28 -0.16
C VAL A 165 8.90 -0.92 -0.44
N VAL A 166 9.65 -1.39 0.56
CA VAL A 166 10.54 -2.56 0.41
C VAL A 166 9.74 -3.81 0.08
N LYS A 167 8.63 -4.09 0.77
CA LYS A 167 7.71 -5.20 0.43
C LYS A 167 7.23 -5.12 -1.01
N SER A 168 6.74 -3.95 -1.41
CA SER A 168 6.24 -3.71 -2.77
C SER A 168 7.34 -3.93 -3.81
N LEU A 169 8.56 -3.45 -3.55
CA LEU A 169 9.71 -3.62 -4.43
C LEU A 169 10.11 -5.09 -4.55
N THR A 170 10.24 -5.80 -3.43
CA THR A 170 10.55 -7.24 -3.41
C THR A 170 9.50 -8.03 -4.19
N GLN A 171 8.21 -7.74 -3.98
CA GLN A 171 7.13 -8.37 -4.74
C GLN A 171 7.19 -8.05 -6.24
N MET A 172 7.50 -6.81 -6.63
CA MET A 172 7.71 -6.46 -8.05
C MET A 172 8.88 -7.21 -8.67
N VAL A 173 10.00 -7.35 -7.95
CA VAL A 173 11.18 -8.08 -8.42
C VAL A 173 10.85 -9.56 -8.62
N GLN A 174 10.12 -10.17 -7.68
CA GLN A 174 9.71 -11.57 -7.77
C GLN A 174 8.71 -11.80 -8.93
N SER A 175 7.78 -10.87 -9.13
CA SER A 175 6.68 -11.01 -10.10
C SER A 175 7.09 -10.61 -11.52
N PHE A 176 7.92 -9.59 -11.67
CA PHE A 176 8.30 -8.99 -12.95
C PHE A 176 9.81 -8.73 -13.08
N PRO A 177 10.68 -9.72 -12.85
CA PRO A 177 12.13 -9.51 -12.70
C PRO A 177 12.75 -8.81 -13.91
N LYS A 178 12.39 -9.22 -15.13
CA LYS A 178 12.93 -8.62 -16.37
C LYS A 178 12.58 -7.15 -16.54
N LEU A 179 11.38 -6.74 -16.12
CA LEU A 179 10.94 -5.35 -16.23
C LEU A 179 11.60 -4.49 -15.15
N VAL A 180 11.69 -5.00 -13.92
CA VAL A 180 12.32 -4.25 -12.83
C VAL A 180 13.81 -4.07 -13.10
N LEU A 181 14.49 -5.10 -13.58
CA LEU A 181 15.93 -5.04 -13.89
C LEU A 181 16.29 -3.98 -14.94
N SER A 182 15.40 -3.64 -15.88
CA SER A 182 15.70 -2.60 -16.86
C SER A 182 15.69 -1.19 -16.27
N GLU A 183 14.98 -0.97 -15.16
CA GLU A 183 14.82 0.33 -14.50
C GLU A 183 15.42 0.37 -13.08
N PHE A 184 16.09 -0.70 -12.65
CA PHE A 184 16.57 -0.87 -11.28
C PHE A 184 17.62 0.17 -10.85
N SER A 185 18.31 0.79 -11.80
CA SER A 185 19.30 1.84 -11.52
C SER A 185 18.71 3.03 -10.76
N VAL A 186 17.42 3.31 -10.91
CA VAL A 186 16.71 4.41 -10.24
C VAL A 186 16.60 4.21 -8.73
N ILE A 187 16.60 2.96 -8.26
CA ILE A 187 16.35 2.62 -6.86
C ILE A 187 17.59 2.11 -6.11
N LEU A 188 18.63 1.71 -6.83
CA LEU A 188 19.83 1.10 -6.23
C LEU A 188 20.50 1.99 -5.17
N GLU A 189 20.74 3.26 -5.49
CA GLU A 189 21.36 4.20 -4.55
C GLU A 189 20.47 4.50 -3.33
N PRO A 190 19.19 4.91 -3.49
CA PRO A 190 18.27 5.11 -2.36
C PRO A 190 18.11 3.88 -1.45
N LEU A 191 18.05 2.68 -2.04
CA LEU A 191 17.94 1.43 -1.29
C LEU A 191 19.21 1.18 -0.47
N TRP A 192 20.39 1.41 -1.05
CA TRP A 192 21.66 1.30 -0.34
C TRP A 192 21.79 2.33 0.79
N GLN A 193 21.35 3.57 0.57
CA GLN A 193 21.34 4.61 1.61
C GLN A 193 20.38 4.26 2.75
N THR A 194 19.20 3.70 2.43
CA THR A 194 18.27 3.19 3.44
C THR A 194 18.94 2.09 4.26
N PHE A 195 19.64 1.16 3.63
CA PHE A 195 20.38 0.10 4.33
C PHE A 195 21.47 0.65 5.26
N ALA A 196 22.33 1.54 4.75
CA ALA A 196 23.42 2.11 5.52
C ALA A 196 22.94 2.98 6.70
N SER A 197 21.88 3.76 6.50
CA SER A 197 21.29 4.59 7.56
C SER A 197 20.50 3.78 8.59
N CYS A 198 19.80 2.73 8.16
CA CYS A 198 19.10 1.80 9.06
C CYS A 198 20.08 1.10 10.00
N LEU A 199 21.24 0.65 9.50
CA LEU A 199 22.28 0.07 10.34
C LEU A 199 22.71 1.02 11.46
N ARG A 200 22.91 2.31 11.14
CA ARG A 200 23.28 3.33 12.13
C ARG A 200 22.20 3.48 13.20
N VAL A 201 20.93 3.55 12.80
CA VAL A 201 19.79 3.69 13.71
C VAL A 201 19.69 2.48 14.64
N TYR A 202 19.85 1.28 14.09
CA TYR A 202 19.85 0.04 14.86
C TYR A 202 20.99 -0.03 15.89
N GLU A 203 22.22 0.35 15.50
CA GLU A 203 23.35 0.42 16.43
C GLU A 203 23.08 1.39 17.60
N LEU A 204 22.47 2.54 17.33
CA LEU A 204 22.11 3.52 18.36
C LEU A 204 21.04 2.99 19.33
N ALA A 205 19.96 2.41 18.80
CA ALA A 205 18.84 1.92 19.61
C ALA A 205 19.20 0.64 20.38
N SER A 206 19.78 -0.36 19.71
CA SER A 206 19.97 -1.70 20.28
C SER A 206 21.31 -1.91 20.98
N ILE A 207 22.38 -1.23 20.55
CA ILE A 207 23.74 -1.45 21.08
C ILE A 207 24.12 -0.38 22.10
N GLN A 208 23.75 0.89 21.85
CA GLN A 208 24.09 2.01 22.75
C GLN A 208 23.06 2.23 23.87
N GLY A 209 21.98 1.45 23.89
CA GLY A 209 21.03 1.39 25.01
C GLY A 209 20.12 2.60 25.15
N MET A 210 19.88 3.35 24.06
CA MET A 210 18.71 4.23 24.01
C MET A 210 17.48 3.33 23.86
N ASP A 211 16.67 3.27 24.91
CA ASP A 211 15.44 2.48 24.95
C ASP A 211 14.60 2.76 23.69
N ASP A 212 14.25 1.72 22.92
CA ASP A 212 13.37 1.87 21.75
C ASP A 212 11.96 2.18 22.26
N SER A 213 11.69 3.47 22.45
CA SER A 213 10.40 3.98 22.92
C SER A 213 9.22 3.60 22.01
N TYR A 214 9.48 2.99 20.86
CA TYR A 214 8.50 2.56 19.87
C TYR A 214 8.41 1.04 19.69
N ALA A 215 9.11 0.26 20.52
CA ALA A 215 9.03 -1.20 20.52
C ALA A 215 7.58 -1.68 20.72
N GLY A 216 7.12 -2.59 19.85
CA GLY A 216 5.75 -3.13 19.87
C GLY A 216 4.65 -2.16 19.42
N ARG A 217 5.00 -1.01 18.79
CA ARG A 217 4.01 -0.08 18.24
C ARG A 217 3.30 -0.71 17.03
N THR A 218 2.01 -0.95 17.21
CA THR A 218 1.12 -1.37 16.11
C THR A 218 0.32 -0.20 15.57
N ASP A 219 0.02 -0.22 14.28
CA ASP A 219 -0.91 0.72 13.67
C ASP A 219 -2.37 0.47 14.10
N SER A 220 -3.29 1.29 13.57
CA SER A 220 -4.73 1.17 13.86
C SER A 220 -5.41 -0.12 13.36
N ASP A 221 -4.66 -0.99 12.70
CA ASP A 221 -5.09 -2.24 12.07
C ASP A 221 -4.32 -3.45 12.65
N GLY A 222 -3.44 -3.22 13.64
CA GLY A 222 -2.61 -4.25 14.25
C GLY A 222 -1.33 -4.58 13.49
N GLY A 223 -1.00 -3.83 12.43
CA GLY A 223 0.25 -4.00 11.69
C GLY A 223 1.44 -3.44 12.46
N ASP A 224 2.51 -4.23 12.56
CA ASP A 224 3.75 -3.84 13.24
C ASP A 224 4.47 -2.72 12.46
N GLN A 225 4.79 -1.63 13.15
CA GLN A 225 5.54 -0.49 12.61
C GLN A 225 6.88 -0.29 13.34
N SER A 226 7.32 -1.30 14.10
CA SER A 226 8.57 -1.25 14.83
C SER A 226 9.78 -1.18 13.90
N LEU A 227 10.86 -0.62 14.44
CA LEU A 227 12.16 -0.63 13.79
C LEU A 227 12.62 -2.06 13.50
N GLU A 228 12.34 -3.01 14.40
CA GLU A 228 12.65 -4.43 14.23
C GLU A 228 11.92 -5.04 13.02
N ALA A 229 10.61 -4.82 12.89
CA ALA A 229 9.85 -5.29 11.74
C ALA A 229 10.37 -4.72 10.41
N PHE A 230 10.73 -3.43 10.40
CA PHE A 230 11.34 -2.81 9.22
C PHE A 230 12.70 -3.43 8.87
N ILE A 231 13.55 -3.68 9.87
CA ILE A 231 14.85 -4.32 9.68
C ILE A 231 14.68 -5.73 9.12
N ILE A 232 13.82 -6.55 9.73
CA ILE A 232 13.54 -7.91 9.25
C ILE A 232 13.13 -7.86 7.78
N GLN A 233 12.20 -6.98 7.42
CA GLN A 233 11.74 -6.83 6.05
C GLN A 233 12.83 -6.40 5.06
N LEU A 234 13.81 -5.61 5.51
CA LEU A 234 14.92 -5.17 4.68
C LEU A 234 15.91 -6.30 4.35
N PHE A 235 15.95 -7.34 5.19
CA PHE A 235 16.85 -8.50 5.04
C PHE A 235 16.18 -9.73 4.41
N GLU A 236 14.85 -9.74 4.24
CA GLU A 236 14.09 -10.75 3.48
C GLU A 236 14.20 -10.58 1.96
#